data_AF-A0AAW9EH06-F1
#
_entry.id   AF-A0AAW9EH06-F1
#
_cell.length_a   1.000
_cell.length_b   1.000
_cell.length_c   1.000
_cell.angle_alpha   90.00
_cell.angle_beta   90.00
_cell.angle_gamma   90.00
#
_symmetry.space_group_name_H-M   'P 1'
#
loop_
_entity.id
_entity.type
_entity.pdbx_description
1 polymer ?
#
loop_
_entity_poly.entity_id
_entity_poly.type
_entity_poly.pdbx_seq_one_letter_code
_entity_poly.pdbx_strand_id
1 'polypeptide(L)'
;MNKELYQVRWQLHHTTADLNYSLECFGDHLSEKEGYPSDIYGFDAVYLYLSRKHGWTIKQCREMSMEDIRLALSIEMQGWRLPQDAIRASNPREKHDC
;
A
#
# COMPACT_ATOMS: atom_id res chain seq x y z
N MET A 1 -11.60 29.43 13.89
CA MET A 1 -11.33 28.07 13.36
C MET A 1 -10.45 28.22 12.14
N ASN A 2 -9.24 27.67 12.16
CA ASN A 2 -8.22 27.99 11.15
C ASN A 2 -8.41 27.11 9.91
N LYS A 3 -8.92 27.70 8.81
CA LYS A 3 -9.17 27.02 7.53
C LYS A 3 -7.91 26.33 7.00
N GLU A 4 -6.74 26.92 7.24
CA GLU A 4 -5.44 26.35 6.87
C GLU A 4 -5.14 25.06 7.65
N LEU A 5 -5.43 25.01 8.96
CA LEU A 5 -5.24 23.79 9.77
C LEU A 5 -6.07 22.62 9.25
N TYR A 6 -7.32 22.86 8.83
CA TYR A 6 -8.15 21.81 8.26
C TYR A 6 -7.67 21.36 6.88
N GLN A 7 -7.14 22.28 6.06
CA GLN A 7 -6.54 21.93 4.77
C GLN A 7 -5.28 21.07 4.93
N VAL A 8 -4.38 21.44 5.86
CA VAL A 8 -3.17 20.64 6.15
C VAL A 8 -3.53 19.24 6.66
N ARG A 9 -4.50 19.14 7.57
CA ARG A 9 -5.00 17.83 8.06
C ARG A 9 -5.60 17.01 6.93
N TRP A 10 -6.41 17.62 6.07
CA TRP A 10 -7.02 16.94 4.93
C TRP A 10 -5.96 16.41 3.97
N GLN A 11 -4.95 17.22 3.63
CA GLN A 11 -3.83 16.80 2.78
C GLN A 11 -3.03 15.65 3.41
N LEU A 12 -2.72 15.74 4.70
CA LEU A 12 -2.00 14.68 5.41
C LEU A 12 -2.76 13.35 5.36
N HIS A 13 -4.06 13.36 5.65
CA HIS A 13 -4.88 12.15 5.61
C HIS A 13 -5.00 11.58 4.19
N HIS A 14 -5.12 12.43 3.17
CA HIS A 14 -5.14 11.98 1.78
C HIS A 14 -3.82 11.31 1.36
N THR A 15 -2.68 11.95 1.64
CA THR A 15 -1.36 11.36 1.36
C THR A 15 -1.17 10.02 2.06
N THR A 16 -1.61 9.90 3.32
CA THR A 16 -1.54 8.63 4.06
C THR A 16 -2.42 7.56 3.43
N ALA A 17 -3.63 7.91 2.97
CA ALA A 17 -4.52 7.00 2.28
C ALA A 17 -3.91 6.51 0.96
N ASP A 18 -3.35 7.41 0.15
CA ASP A 18 -2.70 7.09 -1.13
C ASP A 18 -1.51 6.14 -0.92
N LEU A 19 -0.72 6.37 0.13
CA LEU A 19 0.41 5.51 0.49
C LEU A 19 -0.05 4.13 1.00
N ASN A 20 -1.16 4.04 1.72
CA ASN A 20 -1.73 2.76 2.15
C ASN A 20 -2.29 1.97 0.96
N TYR A 21 -3.03 2.63 0.07
CA TYR A 21 -3.55 2.02 -1.15
C TYR A 21 -2.43 1.48 -2.04
N SER A 22 -1.38 2.29 -2.22
CA SER A 22 -0.18 1.89 -2.97
C SER A 22 0.48 0.64 -2.39
N LEU A 23 0.52 0.54 -1.05
CA LEU A 23 1.08 -0.61 -0.34
C LEU A 23 0.20 -1.86 -0.48
N GLU A 24 -1.12 -1.71 -0.46
CA GLU A 24 -2.06 -2.81 -0.70
C GLU A 24 -1.91 -3.35 -2.13
N CYS A 25 -1.89 -2.49 -3.15
CA CYS A 25 -1.64 -2.91 -4.53
C CYS A 25 -0.26 -3.56 -4.72
N PHE A 26 0.74 -3.15 -3.93
CA PHE A 26 2.03 -3.81 -3.93
C PHE A 26 1.94 -5.23 -3.39
N GLY A 27 1.10 -5.45 -2.38
CA GLY A 27 0.74 -6.77 -1.89
C GLY A 27 0.14 -7.68 -2.96
N ASP A 28 -0.78 -7.16 -3.77
CA ASP A 28 -1.33 -7.91 -4.92
C ASP A 28 -0.24 -8.27 -5.93
N HIS A 29 0.67 -7.32 -6.20
CA HIS A 29 1.82 -7.61 -7.07
C HIS A 29 2.74 -8.68 -6.47
N LEU A 30 2.97 -8.66 -5.15
CA LEU A 30 3.77 -9.65 -4.46
C LEU A 30 3.12 -11.03 -4.51
N SER A 31 1.80 -11.13 -4.36
CA SER A 31 1.11 -12.42 -4.43
C SER A 31 1.22 -13.06 -5.80
N GLU A 32 1.07 -12.28 -6.87
CA GLU A 32 1.29 -12.74 -8.24
C GLU A 32 2.75 -13.15 -8.48
N LYS A 33 3.70 -12.33 -8.04
CA LYS A 33 5.13 -12.56 -8.25
C LYS A 33 5.66 -13.80 -7.52
N GLU A 34 5.20 -14.02 -6.30
CA GLU A 34 5.62 -15.14 -5.45
C GLU A 34 4.74 -16.40 -5.64
N GLY A 35 3.67 -16.30 -6.43
CA GLY A 35 2.74 -17.40 -6.69
C GLY A 35 1.95 -17.82 -5.45
N TYR A 36 1.48 -16.86 -4.65
CA TYR A 36 0.64 -17.15 -3.49
C TYR A 36 -0.75 -17.66 -3.90
N PRO A 37 -1.43 -18.41 -3.01
CA PRO A 37 -2.83 -18.77 -3.21
C PRO A 37 -3.71 -17.55 -3.48
N SER A 38 -4.81 -17.75 -4.21
CA SER A 38 -5.79 -16.71 -4.57
C SER A 38 -6.34 -15.90 -3.40
N ASP A 39 -6.22 -16.45 -2.19
CA ASP A 39 -6.81 -15.93 -0.96
C ASP A 39 -5.83 -15.00 -0.23
N ILE A 40 -4.57 -14.93 -0.68
CA ILE A 40 -3.50 -14.14 -0.08
C ILE A 40 -3.14 -13.00 -1.05
N TYR A 41 -3.73 -11.84 -0.80
CA TYR A 41 -3.54 -10.62 -1.59
C TYR A 41 -3.50 -9.41 -0.65
N GLY A 42 -3.23 -8.21 -1.19
CA GLY A 42 -3.16 -6.98 -0.42
C GLY A 42 -2.19 -7.07 0.77
N PHE A 43 -2.63 -6.57 1.93
CA PHE A 43 -1.80 -6.59 3.14
C PHE A 43 -1.41 -7.99 3.63
N ASP A 44 -2.23 -9.03 3.42
CA ASP A 44 -1.86 -10.38 3.85
C ASP A 44 -0.67 -10.93 3.04
N ALA A 45 -0.61 -10.60 1.74
CA ALA A 45 0.55 -10.91 0.92
C ALA A 45 1.80 -10.15 1.37
N VAL A 46 1.66 -8.88 1.77
CA VAL A 46 2.76 -8.10 2.36
C VAL A 46 3.28 -8.75 3.65
N TYR A 47 2.39 -9.11 4.58
CA TYR A 47 2.80 -9.71 5.86
C TYR A 47 3.48 -11.06 5.64
N LEU A 48 2.96 -11.88 4.72
CA LEU A 48 3.55 -13.16 4.37
C LEU A 48 4.93 -12.99 3.73
N TYR A 49 5.08 -12.02 2.83
CA TYR A 49 6.35 -11.70 2.19
C TYR A 49 7.40 -11.28 3.21
N LEU A 50 7.06 -10.35 4.11
CA LEU A 50 7.96 -9.90 5.18
C LEU A 50 8.36 -11.06 6.11
N SER A 51 7.41 -11.92 6.45
CA SER A 51 7.66 -13.10 7.27
C SER A 51 8.64 -14.06 6.59
N ARG A 52 8.46 -14.33 5.28
CA ARG A 52 9.35 -15.19 4.50
C ARG A 52 10.74 -14.59 4.28
N LYS A 53 10.81 -13.28 4.02
CA LYS A 53 12.06 -12.59 3.69
C LYS A 53 12.94 -12.34 4.91
N HIS A 54 12.36 -11.86 6.00
CA HIS A 54 13.10 -11.46 7.21
C HIS A 54 13.01 -12.48 8.35
N GLY A 55 12.20 -13.53 8.21
CA GLY A 55 11.97 -14.52 9.26
C GLY A 55 11.12 -13.99 10.42
N TRP A 56 10.42 -12.86 10.23
CA TRP A 56 9.53 -12.29 11.25
C TRP A 56 8.25 -13.11 11.38
N THR A 57 7.64 -13.08 12.57
CA THR A 57 6.34 -13.73 12.76
C THR A 57 5.24 -12.89 12.11
N ILE A 58 4.18 -13.53 11.59
CA ILE A 58 3.01 -12.84 11.02
C ILE A 58 2.40 -11.87 12.03
N LYS A 59 2.39 -12.24 13.32
CA LYS A 59 1.93 -11.36 14.40
C LYS A 59 2.76 -10.07 14.47
N GLN A 60 4.08 -10.18 14.45
CA GLN A 60 4.96 -9.01 14.41
C GLN A 60 4.70 -8.16 13.18
N CYS A 61 4.60 -8.76 11.99
CA CYS A 61 4.29 -8.03 10.75
C CYS A 61 2.95 -7.28 10.83
N ARG A 62 1.93 -7.86 11.47
CA ARG A 62 0.60 -7.24 11.67
C ARG A 62 0.59 -6.14 12.74
N GLU A 63 1.51 -6.19 13.69
CA GLU A 63 1.67 -5.18 14.73
C GLU A 63 2.55 -4.00 14.27
N MET A 64 3.30 -4.15 13.18
CA MET A 64 4.12 -3.07 12.62
C MET A 64 3.26 -1.91 12.12
N SER A 65 3.80 -0.70 12.26
CA SER A 65 3.18 0.48 11.68
C SER A 65 3.28 0.43 10.15
N MET A 66 2.37 1.10 9.46
CA MET A 66 2.43 1.21 7.99
C MET A 66 3.72 1.89 7.51
N GLU A 67 4.30 2.78 8.32
CA GLU A 67 5.58 3.42 8.02
C GLU A 67 6.73 2.41 8.07
N ASP A 68 6.77 1.56 9.10
CA ASP A 68 7.79 0.51 9.22
C ASP A 68 7.67 -0.54 8.11
N ILE A 69 6.44 -0.90 7.73
CA ILE A 69 6.21 -1.82 6.61
C ILE A 69 6.73 -1.23 5.30
N ARG A 70 6.46 0.06 5.03
CA ARG A 70 7.00 0.74 3.84
C ARG A 70 8.52 0.84 3.88
N LEU A 71 9.11 1.05 5.06
CA LEU A 71 10.56 1.07 5.21
C LEU A 71 11.15 -0.31 4.92
N ALA A 72 10.57 -1.38 5.46
CA ALA A 72 11.01 -2.75 5.24
C ALA A 72 10.95 -3.14 3.75
N LEU A 73 9.94 -2.65 3.03
CA LEU A 73 9.74 -2.89 1.60
C LEU A 73 10.36 -1.82 0.69
N SER A 74 11.09 -0.85 1.25
CA SER A 74 11.56 0.31 0.49
C SER A 74 12.47 -0.06 -0.69
N ILE A 75 13.23 -1.15 -0.55
CA ILE A 75 14.14 -1.67 -1.58
C ILE A 75 13.35 -2.39 -2.67
N GLU A 76 12.29 -3.11 -2.31
CA GLU A 76 11.46 -3.89 -3.23
C GLU A 76 10.49 -3.00 -4.01
N MET A 77 10.01 -1.94 -3.36
CA MET A 77 9.26 -0.88 -4.01
C MET A 77 10.17 -0.01 -4.90
N GLN A 78 11.49 -0.08 -4.73
CA GLN A 78 12.44 0.65 -5.58
C GLN A 78 12.42 0.10 -7.00
N GLY A 79 11.75 0.85 -7.90
CA GLY A 79 11.58 0.45 -9.31
C GLY A 79 10.22 -0.19 -9.59
N TRP A 80 9.44 -0.55 -8.57
CA TRP A 80 8.04 -0.87 -8.74
C TRP A 80 7.22 0.41 -8.92
N ARG A 81 6.28 0.38 -9.86
CA ARG A 81 5.33 1.47 -10.11
C ARG A 81 3.94 0.89 -10.01
N LEU A 82 3.00 1.65 -9.47
CA LEU A 82 1.61 1.24 -9.47
C LEU A 82 1.17 0.92 -10.92
N PRO A 83 0.45 -0.20 -11.12
CA PRO A 83 -0.12 -0.50 -12.42
C PRO A 83 -1.13 0.60 -12.82
N GLN A 84 -1.26 0.82 -14.12
CA GLN A 84 -2.04 1.94 -14.66
C GLN A 84 -3.53 1.87 -14.27
N ASP A 85 -4.06 0.68 -14.05
CA ASP A 85 -5.42 0.47 -13.55
C ASP A 85 -5.59 0.91 -12.09
N ALA A 86 -4.60 0.66 -11.23
CA ALA A 86 -4.61 1.14 -9.85
C ALA A 86 -4.44 2.67 -9.78
N ILE A 87 -3.64 3.27 -10.67
CA ILE A 87 -3.52 4.73 -10.78
C ILE A 87 -4.85 5.38 -11.21
N ARG A 88 -5.60 4.73 -12.10
CA ARG A 88 -6.93 5.20 -12.52
C ARG A 88 -7.96 5.07 -11.40
N ALA A 89 -7.89 3.99 -10.61
CA ALA A 89 -8.80 3.77 -9.49
C ALA A 89 -8.58 4.77 -8.33
N SER A 90 -7.33 5.19 -8.07
CA SER A 90 -7.02 6.19 -7.02
C SER A 90 -7.34 7.64 -7.42
N ASN A 91 -7.55 7.91 -8.71
CA ASN A 91 -7.98 9.22 -9.22
C ASN A 91 -9.45 9.21 -9.66
N PRO A 92 -10.43 9.53 -8.79
CA PRO A 92 -11.83 9.59 -9.16
C PRO A 92 -12.20 10.77 -10.10
N ARG A 93 -11.24 11.44 -10.75
CA ARG A 93 -11.46 12.63 -11.60
C ARG A 93 -11.71 12.35 -13.07
N GLU A 94 -11.74 11.09 -13.52
CA GLU A 94 -12.15 10.73 -14.89
C GLU A 94 -13.54 10.06 -14.93
N LYS A 95 -14.51 10.65 -14.23
CA LYS A 95 -15.91 10.57 -14.67
C LYS A 95 -16.35 11.93 -15.20
N HIS A 96 -15.76 12.32 -16.32
CA HIS A 96 -16.39 13.26 -17.23
C HIS A 96 -16.86 12.47 -18.45
N ASP A 97 -18.13 12.68 -18.79
CA ASP A 97 -18.81 12.39 -20.04
C ASP A 97 -19.43 10.99 -20.22
N CYS A 98 -20.66 10.88 -19.71
CA CYS A 98 -21.80 10.37 -20.50
C CYS A 98 -22.89 11.45 -20.49
#